data_AF-A0A174YPU8-F1
#
_entry.id   AF-A0A174YPU8-F1
#
_cell.length_a   1.000
_cell.length_b   1.000
_cell.length_c   1.000
_cell.angle_alpha   90.00
_cell.angle_beta   90.00
_cell.angle_gamma   90.00
#
_symmetry.space_group_name_H-M   'P 1'
#
loop_
_entity.id
_entity.type
_entity.pdbx_description
1 polymer ?
#
loop_
_entity_poly.entity_id
_entity_poly.type
_entity_poly.pdbx_seq_one_letter_code
_entity_poly.pdbx_strand_id
1 'polypeptide(L)' 'MMSDVLVIKSRHAVRPERLRELRRDILTQKETGVIVLPSCVDAVIVPDDIKIVIDDEEREER' A
#
# COMPACT_ATOMS: atom_id res chain seq x y z
N MET A 1 0.01 19.63 11.05
CA MET A 1 0.29 18.30 11.63
C MET A 1 0.83 17.44 10.50
N MET A 2 2.06 16.96 10.67
CA MET A 2 2.73 16.04 9.74
C MET A 2 1.92 14.73 9.67
N SER A 3 1.69 14.23 8.45
CA SER A 3 0.79 13.10 8.21
C SER A 3 1.63 11.87 7.93
N ASP A 4 1.63 10.91 8.84
CA ASP A 4 2.35 9.66 8.64
C ASP A 4 1.88 8.94 7.36
N VAL A 5 2.79 8.23 6.71
CA VAL A 5 2.51 7.47 5.50
C VAL A 5 2.12 6.04 5.88
N LEU A 6 0.91 5.62 5.51
CA LEU A 6 0.49 4.23 5.62
C LEU A 6 0.96 3.44 4.40
N VAL A 7 1.88 2.50 4.62
CA VAL A 7 2.34 1.54 3.62
C VAL A 7 1.62 0.21 3.82
N ILE A 8 0.99 -0.29 2.76
CA ILE A 8 0.33 -1.59 2.78
C ILE A 8 1.13 -2.53 1.88
N LYS A 9 1.78 -3.51 2.51
CA LYS A 9 2.62 -4.50 1.85
C LYS A 9 1.84 -5.78 1.64
N SER A 10 1.73 -6.24 0.40
CA SER A 10 1.23 -7.58 0.13
C SER A 10 2.30 -8.62 0.45
N ARG A 11 1.91 -9.70 1.13
CA ARG A 11 2.81 -10.84 1.39
C ARG A 11 3.03 -11.73 0.16
N HIS A 12 2.21 -11.57 -0.87
CA HIS A 12 2.22 -12.38 -2.09
C HIS A 12 2.18 -11.49 -3.33
N ALA A 13 2.59 -12.03 -4.48
CA ALA A 13 2.37 -11.37 -5.77
C ALA A 13 0.86 -11.23 -6.00
N VAL A 14 0.40 -10.00 -6.20
CA VAL A 14 -1.01 -9.67 -6.43
C VAL A 14 -1.13 -9.03 -7.80
N ARG A 15 -2.15 -9.43 -8.55
CA ARG A 15 -2.42 -8.84 -9.87
C ARG A 15 -2.71 -7.34 -9.75
N PRO A 16 -2.27 -6.51 -10.71
CA PRO A 16 -2.47 -5.06 -10.66
C PRO A 16 -3.93 -4.64 -10.46
N GLU A 17 -4.89 -5.37 -11.03
CA GLU A 17 -6.33 -5.06 -10.91
C GLU A 17 -6.78 -5.17 -9.45
N ARG A 18 -6.35 -6.21 -8.74
CA ARG A 18 -6.68 -6.40 -7.33
C ARG A 18 -6.05 -5.35 -6.43
N LEU A 19 -4.85 -4.86 -6.77
CA LEU A 19 -4.24 -3.74 -6.05
C LEU A 19 -5.06 -2.46 -6.23
N ARG A 20 -5.62 -2.22 -7.42
CA ARG A 20 -6.49 -1.06 -7.69
C ARG A 20 -7.81 -1.15 -6.93
N GLU A 21 -8.42 -2.33 -6.89
CA GLU A 21 -9.63 -2.60 -6.10
C GLU A 21 -9.37 -2.36 -4.61
N LEU A 22 -8.32 -2.99 -4.06
CA LEU A 22 -7.91 -2.81 -2.66
C LEU A 22 -7.68 -1.33 -2.32
N ARG A 23 -6.99 -0.59 -3.20
CA ARG A 23 -6.78 0.86 -3.02
C ARG A 23 -8.10 1.62 -2.96
N ARG A 24 -9.07 1.30 -3.82
CA ARG A 24 -10.38 1.95 -3.82
C ARG A 24 -11.15 1.67 -2.53
N ASP A 25 -11.12 0.42 -2.07
CA ASP A 25 -11.79 0.01 -0.84
C ASP A 25 -11.20 0.74 0.38
N ILE A 26 -9.87 0.81 0.47
CA ILE A 26 -9.17 1.53 1.53
C ILE A 26 -9.53 3.02 1.53
N LEU A 27 -9.55 3.65 0.35
CA LEU A 27 -9.89 5.08 0.25
C LEU A 27 -11.34 5.36 0.67
N THR A 28 -12.26 4.46 0.33
CA THR A 28 -13.66 4.55 0.78
C THR A 28 -13.77 4.37 2.29
N GLN A 29 -13.09 3.36 2.83
CA GLN A 29 -13.07 3.06 4.26
C GLN A 29 -12.43 4.17 5.09
N LYS A 30 -11.46 4.89 4.54
CA LYS A 30 -10.83 6.05 5.20
C LYS A 30 -11.86 7.10 5.63
N GLU A 31 -12.94 7.30 4.86
CA GLU A 31 -14.01 8.25 5.20
C GLU A 31 -14.80 7.82 6.46
N THR A 32 -14.82 6.52 6.76
CA THR A 32 -15.48 5.96 7.94
C THR A 32 -14.60 6.00 9.20
N GLY A 33 -13.31 6.30 9.05
CA GLY A 33 -12.31 6.29 10.12
C GLY A 33 -11.78 4.90 10.50
N VAL A 34 -12.24 3.83 9.84
CA VAL A 34 -11.81 2.45 10.08
C VAL A 34 -11.41 1.79 8.77
N ILE A 35 -10.19 1.23 8.71
CA ILE A 35 -9.69 0.46 7.56
C ILE A 35 -9.58 -1.01 7.95
N VAL A 36 -10.23 -1.88 7.18
CA VAL A 36 -10.15 -3.34 7.28
C VAL A 36 -9.25 -3.85 6.18
N LEU A 37 -8.16 -4.51 6.56
CA LEU A 37 -7.19 -5.06 5.64
C LEU A 37 -7.34 -6.58 5.51
N PRO A 38 -7.14 -7.15 4.31
CA PRO A 38 -7.08 -8.59 4.13
C PRO A 38 -5.95 -9.22 4.97
N SER A 39 -6.12 -10.48 5.39
CA SER A 39 -5.09 -11.21 6.16
C SER A 39 -3.77 -11.45 5.41
N CYS A 40 -3.76 -11.24 4.09
CA CYS A 40 -2.60 -11.39 3.23
C CYS A 40 -1.74 -10.12 3.09
N VAL A 41 -2.09 -9.02 3.76
CA VAL A 41 -1.33 -7.77 3.73
C VAL A 41 -0.88 -7.34 5.12
N ASP A 42 0.22 -6.61 5.16
CA ASP A 42 0.75 -5.96 6.36
C ASP A 42 0.62 -4.43 6.22
N ALA A 43 0.28 -3.77 7.33
CA ALA A 43 0.27 -2.32 7.43
C ALA A 43 1.48 -1.84 8.21
N VAL A 44 2.19 -0.86 7.66
CA VAL A 44 3.34 -0.22 8.30
C VAL A 44 3.14 1.29 8.23
N ILE A 45 3.36 1.96 9.35
CA ILE A 45 3.35 3.43 9.42
C ILE A 45 4.78 3.90 9.25
N VAL A 46 5.01 4.75 8.26
CA VAL A 46 6.31 5.35 7.96
C VAL A 46 6.24 6.84 8.28
N PRO A 47 7.14 7.36 9.12
CA PRO A 47 7.30 8.80 9.35
C PRO A 47 7.48 9.58 8.04
N ASP A 48 6.95 10.79 7.98
CA ASP A 48 6.91 11.59 6.74
C ASP A 48 8.27 12.19 6.33
N ASP A 49 9.24 12.19 7.24
CA ASP A 49 10.65 12.54 6.98
C ASP A 49 11.43 11.41 6.26
N ILE A 50 10.84 10.22 6.16
CA ILE A 50 11.44 9.09 5.46
C ILE A 50 10.93 9.01 4.03
N LYS A 51 11.85 9.16 3.06
CA LYS A 51 11.55 8.99 1.65
C LYS A 51 11.38 7.50 1.30
N ILE A 52 10.20 7.13 0.81
CA ILE A 52 9.95 5.81 0.22
C ILE A 52 10.34 5.86 -1.26
N VAL A 53 11.21 4.94 -1.69
CA VAL A 53 11.58 4.74 -3.09
C VAL A 53 11.10 3.36 -3.51
N ILE A 54 10.36 3.29 -4.62
CA ILE A 54 9.96 2.03 -5.26
C ILE A 54 10.98 1.78 -6.35
N ASP A 55 11.73 0.69 -6.24
CA ASP A 55 12.67 0.25 -7.27
C ASP A 55 11.92 -0.66 -8.25
N ASP A 56 11.61 -0.12 -9.42
CA ASP A 56 11.03 -0.89 -10.52
C ASP A 56 12.17 -1.63 -11.24
N GLU A 57 12.70 -2.71 -10.63
CA GLU A 57 13.58 -3.67 -11.32
C GLU A 57 12.76 -4.51 -12.34
N GLU A 58 12.14 -3.86 -13.33
CA GLU A 58 11.68 -4.48 -14.58
C GLU A 58 12.53 -3.96 -15.75
N ARG A 59 13.84 -4.22 -15.72
CA ARG A 59 14.71 -4.12 -16.92
C ARG A 59 15.85 -5.13 -16.91
N GLU A 60 15.57 -6.42 -16.80
CA GLU A 60 16.45 -7.45 -17.36
C GLU A 60 15.64 -8.60 -17.95
N GLU A 61 15.07 -8.38 -19.14
CA GLU A 61 14.94 -9.45 -20.14
C GLU A 61 15.94 -9.14 -21.26
N ARG A 62 17.07 -9.86 -21.24
CA ARG A 62 17.99 -10.02 -22.38
C ARG A 62 17.71 -11.34 -23.07
#